data_AF-A0A8B7DSL2-F1
#
_entry.id   AF-A0A8B7DSL2-F1
#
_cell.length_a   1.000
_cell.length_b   1.000
_cell.length_c   1.000
_cell.angle_alpha   90.00
_cell.angle_beta   90.00
_cell.angle_gamma   90.00
#
_symmetry.space_group_name_H-M   'P 1'
#
loop_
_entity.id
_entity.type
_entity.pdbx_description
1 polymer ?
#
loop_
_entity_poly.entity_id
_entity_poly.type
_entity_poly.pdbx_seq_one_letter_code
_entity_poly.pdbx_strand_id
1 'polypeptide(L)'
;MDANKDHRRRLSTVKKWEKLLNCELEYDLNGDEVIRLSLQFISTDSAVSEQELIYILYLKDGSPKVEFLSIETGENSNAVGLKKCITDAFTRVGITNSYKHLLGVNLDGANVNLGAYAGLGALLKEGSPWLEVVHCFNHRLELALKDAFESLSAFKTVDELLLQLYYLYQKSPKRYRELQGLAEAWGNSVPKPTNACGTRWIDRKYKAMKIALENYGVFMTHIEPLAITDSQIAKRAELKGFLKRWKNASVPINLSIYLDVLSPLWRLSLSFQNNIHDSVKAVSRVQEFTWTMAKLQILLENLLDNFLDDTSVMTHYKRLSKDIRPDLDKMSSNRSCVNHHDVFCYICGENILKENRKKVSDFLKRAYLAYFGVRLGDQDKTWAPHQACKTCAEHLQQWKKKKYEIRHANGLERTTKPFQ
;
A
#
# COMPACT_ATOMS: atom_id res chain seq x y z
N MET A 1 -6.86 -45.79 -1.91
CA MET A 1 -5.62 -45.63 -1.10
C MET A 1 -5.06 -44.19 -1.12
N ASP A 2 -5.55 -43.27 -1.95
CA ASP A 2 -5.04 -41.88 -2.02
C ASP A 2 -5.62 -40.89 -0.99
N ALA A 3 -6.84 -41.11 -0.48
CA ALA A 3 -7.47 -40.22 0.50
C ALA A 3 -6.62 -40.03 1.78
N ASN A 4 -5.84 -41.06 2.16
CA ASN A 4 -5.00 -41.06 3.35
C ASN A 4 -3.69 -40.26 3.20
N LYS A 5 -3.29 -39.96 1.96
CA LYS A 5 -2.11 -39.16 1.62
C LYS A 5 -2.47 -37.66 1.59
N ASP A 6 -3.64 -37.35 1.05
CA ASP A 6 -4.21 -35.99 1.06
C ASP A 6 -4.63 -35.55 2.47
N HIS A 7 -5.19 -36.45 3.27
CA HIS A 7 -5.50 -36.20 4.67
C HIS A 7 -4.24 -35.79 5.46
N ARG A 8 -3.13 -36.52 5.29
CA ARG A 8 -1.84 -36.19 5.93
C ARG A 8 -1.27 -34.84 5.47
N ARG A 9 -1.44 -34.49 4.19
CA ARG A 9 -1.03 -33.16 3.67
C ARG A 9 -1.85 -32.03 4.30
N ARG A 10 -3.18 -32.16 4.37
CA ARG A 10 -4.09 -31.17 4.96
C ARG A 10 -3.78 -30.95 6.44
N LEU A 11 -3.61 -32.03 7.21
CA LEU A 11 -3.17 -31.97 8.62
C LEU A 11 -1.81 -31.28 8.79
N SER A 12 -0.85 -31.55 7.89
CA SER A 12 0.47 -30.91 7.97
C SER A 12 0.41 -29.40 7.74
N THR A 13 -0.50 -28.95 6.87
CA THR A 13 -0.72 -27.54 6.58
C THR A 13 -1.38 -26.85 7.76
N VAL A 14 -2.43 -27.43 8.35
CA VAL A 14 -3.09 -26.88 9.54
C VAL A 14 -2.12 -26.80 10.71
N LYS A 15 -1.36 -27.87 10.99
CA LYS A 15 -0.29 -27.86 12.02
C LYS A 15 0.80 -26.81 11.77
N LYS A 16 1.09 -26.51 10.51
CA LYS A 16 2.00 -25.42 10.15
C LYS A 16 1.41 -24.05 10.51
N TRP A 17 0.10 -23.86 10.32
CA TRP A 17 -0.61 -22.64 10.71
C TRP A 17 -0.74 -22.52 12.23
N GLU A 18 -1.10 -23.59 12.94
CA GLU A 18 -1.12 -23.65 14.42
C GLU A 18 0.22 -23.21 15.01
N LYS A 19 1.32 -23.72 14.43
CA LYS A 19 2.68 -23.33 14.81
C LYS A 19 3.03 -21.88 14.45
N LEU A 20 2.49 -21.35 13.35
CA LEU A 20 2.74 -19.97 12.92
C LEU A 20 1.94 -18.95 13.75
N LEU A 21 0.76 -19.35 14.21
CA LEU A 21 -0.21 -18.53 14.92
C LEU A 21 -0.18 -18.75 16.45
N ASN A 22 0.54 -19.76 16.91
CA ASN A 22 0.67 -20.16 18.31
C ASN A 22 -0.69 -20.44 18.99
N CYS A 23 -1.56 -21.16 18.29
CA CYS A 23 -2.85 -21.64 18.79
C CYS A 23 -3.17 -23.05 18.25
N GLU A 24 -3.97 -23.83 18.98
CA GLU A 24 -4.55 -25.07 18.46
C GLU A 24 -5.89 -24.76 17.81
N LEU A 25 -6.10 -25.24 16.58
CA LEU A 25 -7.33 -25.06 15.83
C LEU A 25 -8.11 -26.38 15.90
N GLU A 26 -9.33 -26.36 16.43
CA GLU A 26 -10.23 -27.51 16.30
C GLU A 26 -10.70 -27.63 14.85
N TYR A 27 -10.45 -28.78 14.23
CA TYR A 27 -10.93 -29.11 12.88
C TYR A 27 -11.59 -30.48 12.89
N ASP A 28 -12.79 -30.57 12.30
CA ASP A 28 -13.43 -31.85 12.01
C ASP A 28 -13.01 -32.29 10.60
N LEU A 29 -12.27 -33.39 10.51
CA LEU A 29 -11.76 -33.95 9.24
C LEU A 29 -12.69 -34.99 8.63
N ASN A 30 -13.86 -35.24 9.23
CA ASN A 30 -14.74 -36.33 8.83
C ASN A 30 -15.94 -35.93 7.96
N GLY A 31 -16.11 -34.66 7.57
CA GLY A 31 -17.29 -34.33 6.78
C GLY A 31 -17.33 -33.00 6.07
N ASP A 32 -16.84 -31.92 6.65
CA ASP A 32 -17.22 -30.59 6.15
C ASP A 32 -16.02 -29.74 5.70
N GLU A 33 -16.20 -29.07 4.56
CA GLU A 33 -15.24 -28.14 3.98
C GLU A 33 -14.87 -27.06 5.01
N VAL A 34 -13.57 -26.85 5.23
CA VAL A 34 -13.10 -25.77 6.11
C VAL A 34 -13.30 -24.43 5.39
N ILE A 35 -14.33 -23.68 5.77
CA ILE A 35 -14.68 -22.40 5.17
C ILE A 35 -14.02 -21.24 5.92
N ARG A 36 -12.91 -20.72 5.41
CA ARG A 36 -12.26 -19.50 5.95
C ARG A 36 -12.91 -18.24 5.37
N LEU A 37 -14.13 -17.92 5.76
CA LEU A 37 -14.93 -16.86 5.12
C LEU A 37 -14.31 -15.44 5.26
N SER A 38 -13.53 -14.99 4.27
CA SER A 38 -13.07 -13.61 4.22
C SER A 38 -14.15 -12.69 3.67
N LEU A 39 -15.03 -12.17 4.52
CA LEU A 39 -15.89 -11.03 4.17
C LEU A 39 -15.01 -9.86 3.71
N GLN A 40 -15.42 -9.10 2.69
CA GLN A 40 -14.69 -7.91 2.24
C GLN A 40 -15.68 -6.81 1.91
N PHE A 41 -15.90 -5.92 2.88
CA PHE A 41 -16.75 -4.75 2.71
C PHE A 41 -16.12 -3.74 1.73
N ILE A 42 -16.88 -3.32 0.73
CA ILE A 42 -16.49 -2.32 -0.27
C ILE A 42 -17.64 -1.31 -0.33
N SER A 43 -17.35 -0.05 -0.01
CA SER A 43 -18.37 0.98 0.15
C SER A 43 -18.91 1.61 -1.14
N THR A 44 -20.21 1.93 -1.03
CA THR A 44 -21.10 2.87 -1.76
C THR A 44 -21.00 2.94 -3.28
N ASP A 45 -22.04 2.44 -3.96
CA ASP A 45 -22.26 2.65 -5.39
C ASP A 45 -22.68 4.10 -5.68
N SER A 46 -22.50 4.51 -6.93
CA SER A 46 -23.00 5.72 -7.59
C SER A 46 -24.48 6.05 -7.34
N ALA A 47 -25.26 5.09 -6.82
CA ALA A 47 -26.68 5.22 -6.48
C ALA A 47 -26.97 5.70 -5.04
N VAL A 48 -25.95 6.05 -4.22
CA VAL A 48 -26.11 6.53 -2.82
C VAL A 48 -26.61 5.45 -1.84
N SER A 49 -26.81 4.20 -2.28
CA SER A 49 -27.06 3.07 -1.40
C SER A 49 -25.75 2.45 -0.89
N GLU A 50 -25.67 2.23 0.42
CA GLU A 50 -24.60 1.44 1.03
C GLU A 50 -24.85 -0.04 0.70
N GLN A 51 -23.97 -0.61 -0.11
CA GLN A 51 -23.99 -2.02 -0.48
C GLN A 51 -22.74 -2.69 0.05
N GLU A 52 -22.89 -3.95 0.44
CA GLU A 52 -21.83 -4.73 1.03
C GLU A 52 -21.57 -5.98 0.20
N LEU A 53 -20.34 -6.10 -0.28
CA LEU A 53 -19.90 -7.27 -1.02
C LEU A 53 -19.44 -8.34 -0.04
N ILE A 54 -19.94 -9.56 -0.22
CA ILE A 54 -19.50 -10.73 0.54
C ILE A 54 -18.70 -11.64 -0.40
N TYR A 55 -17.44 -11.81 -0.06
CA TYR A 55 -16.60 -12.87 -0.60
C TYR A 55 -16.39 -13.93 0.47
N ILE A 56 -16.15 -15.16 0.02
CA ILE A 56 -15.80 -16.27 0.88
C ILE A 56 -14.46 -16.83 0.43
N LEU A 57 -13.60 -17.12 1.39
CA LEU A 57 -12.37 -17.88 1.15
C LEU A 57 -12.59 -19.25 1.81
N TYR A 58 -12.21 -20.34 1.16
CA TYR A 58 -12.35 -21.67 1.75
C TYR A 58 -11.35 -22.64 1.17
N LEU A 59 -11.16 -23.77 1.85
CA LEU A 59 -10.30 -24.83 1.35
C LEU A 59 -11.13 -25.88 0.64
N LYS A 60 -10.94 -25.98 -0.68
CA LYS A 60 -11.46 -27.08 -1.50
C LYS A 60 -10.30 -27.96 -1.94
N ASP A 61 -10.34 -29.23 -1.54
CA ASP A 61 -9.26 -30.20 -1.79
C ASP A 61 -7.87 -29.74 -1.32
N GLY A 62 -7.82 -29.06 -0.19
CA GLY A 62 -6.58 -28.50 0.38
C GLY A 62 -6.05 -27.26 -0.35
N SER A 63 -6.77 -26.75 -1.35
CA SER A 63 -6.43 -25.54 -2.09
C SER A 63 -7.35 -24.37 -1.69
N PRO A 64 -6.81 -23.16 -1.46
CA PRO A 64 -7.64 -21.99 -1.19
C PRO A 64 -8.42 -21.57 -2.43
N LYS A 65 -9.72 -21.30 -2.23
CA LYS A 65 -10.66 -20.80 -3.22
C LYS A 65 -11.31 -19.54 -2.69
N VAL A 66 -11.41 -18.52 -3.55
CA VAL A 66 -12.16 -17.30 -3.25
C VAL A 66 -13.30 -17.20 -4.22
N GLU A 67 -14.51 -17.06 -3.69
CA GLU A 67 -15.73 -16.97 -4.46
C GLU A 67 -16.55 -15.77 -3.98
N PHE A 68 -17.15 -15.08 -4.94
CA PHE A 68 -18.16 -14.09 -4.66
C PHE A 68 -19.41 -14.80 -4.17
N LEU A 69 -19.96 -14.36 -3.04
CA LEU A 69 -21.16 -14.93 -2.46
C LEU A 69 -22.38 -14.12 -2.85
N SER A 70 -22.38 -12.83 -2.50
CA SER A 70 -23.53 -11.96 -2.68
C SER A 70 -23.17 -10.47 -2.53
N ILE A 71 -24.09 -9.63 -3.01
CA ILE A 71 -24.15 -8.21 -2.66
C ILE A 71 -25.35 -8.05 -1.74
N GLU A 72 -25.12 -7.59 -0.52
CA GLU A 72 -26.16 -7.30 0.45
C GLU A 72 -26.43 -5.80 0.49
N THR A 73 -27.70 -5.44 0.68
CA THR A 73 -28.09 -4.08 1.06
C THR A 73 -28.81 -4.21 2.39
N GLY A 74 -28.18 -3.73 3.47
CA GLY A 74 -28.80 -3.79 4.79
C GLY A 74 -29.98 -2.82 4.88
N GLU A 75 -31.07 -3.24 5.54
CA GLU A 75 -32.15 -2.32 5.93
C GLU A 75 -31.63 -1.24 6.90
N ASN A 76 -30.61 -1.58 7.70
CA ASN A 76 -29.87 -0.69 8.60
C ASN A 76 -28.37 -0.89 8.41
N SER A 77 -27.61 0.17 8.22
CA SER A 77 -26.14 0.15 8.09
C SER A 77 -25.39 0.06 9.42
N ASN A 78 -25.97 -0.64 10.39
CA ASN A 78 -25.33 -0.91 11.69
C ASN A 78 -24.83 -2.36 11.77
N ALA A 79 -23.99 -2.65 12.77
CA ALA A 79 -23.33 -3.94 12.91
C ALA A 79 -24.31 -5.13 13.03
N VAL A 80 -25.47 -4.91 13.67
CA VAL A 80 -26.52 -5.93 13.83
C VAL A 80 -27.16 -6.25 12.47
N GLY A 81 -27.50 -5.21 11.69
CA GLY A 81 -28.00 -5.34 10.33
C GLY A 81 -27.02 -6.10 9.44
N LEU A 82 -25.73 -5.74 9.51
CA LEU A 82 -24.67 -6.43 8.76
C LEU A 82 -24.54 -7.91 9.14
N LYS A 83 -24.55 -8.24 10.45
CA LYS A 83 -24.52 -9.62 10.93
C LYS A 83 -25.72 -10.42 10.40
N LYS A 84 -26.91 -9.81 10.36
CA LYS A 84 -28.10 -10.43 9.77
C LYS A 84 -27.91 -10.68 8.27
N CYS A 85 -27.47 -9.68 7.51
CA CYS A 85 -27.20 -9.81 6.07
C CYS A 85 -26.22 -10.96 5.76
N ILE A 86 -25.15 -11.09 6.55
CA ILE A 86 -24.20 -12.20 6.43
C ILE A 86 -24.87 -13.55 6.71
N THR A 87 -25.68 -13.62 7.76
CA THR A 87 -26.43 -14.85 8.12
C THR A 87 -27.36 -15.27 6.98
N ASP A 88 -28.10 -14.31 6.43
CA ASP A 88 -29.05 -14.54 5.35
C ASP A 88 -28.32 -14.97 4.06
N ALA A 89 -27.18 -14.34 3.74
CA ALA A 89 -26.34 -14.71 2.61
C ALA A 89 -25.81 -16.14 2.71
N PHE A 90 -25.31 -16.54 3.88
CA PHE A 90 -24.87 -17.92 4.12
C PHE A 90 -26.02 -18.92 4.04
N THR A 91 -27.19 -18.57 4.58
CA THR A 91 -28.37 -19.42 4.53
C THR A 91 -28.82 -19.66 3.09
N ARG A 92 -28.82 -18.63 2.23
CA ARG A 92 -29.20 -18.75 0.81
C ARG A 92 -28.36 -19.73 0.02
N VAL A 93 -27.09 -19.91 0.37
CA VAL A 93 -26.19 -20.87 -0.29
C VAL A 93 -26.06 -22.20 0.44
N GLY A 94 -26.89 -22.44 1.46
CA GLY A 94 -26.91 -23.70 2.21
C GLY A 94 -25.81 -23.83 3.27
N ILE A 95 -25.07 -22.76 3.57
CA ILE A 95 -24.10 -22.74 4.68
C ILE A 95 -24.88 -22.54 5.99
N THR A 96 -25.31 -23.65 6.59
CA THR A 96 -25.96 -23.67 7.91
C THR A 96 -24.90 -23.74 9.01
N ASN A 97 -25.21 -23.25 10.23
CA ASN A 97 -24.24 -23.16 11.34
C ASN A 97 -22.94 -22.40 11.00
N SER A 98 -23.01 -21.45 10.07
CA SER A 98 -21.87 -20.70 9.49
C SER A 98 -20.85 -20.18 10.51
N TYR A 99 -21.32 -19.69 11.66
CA TYR A 99 -20.45 -19.17 12.73
C TYR A 99 -19.53 -20.23 13.34
N LYS A 100 -19.95 -21.51 13.41
CA LYS A 100 -19.09 -22.58 13.95
C LYS A 100 -17.82 -22.81 13.12
N HIS A 101 -17.88 -22.53 11.83
CA HIS A 101 -16.77 -22.76 10.90
C HIS A 101 -16.06 -21.47 10.48
N LEU A 102 -16.51 -20.32 11.00
CA LEU A 102 -15.95 -19.02 10.68
C LEU A 102 -14.62 -18.81 11.42
N LEU A 103 -13.51 -18.92 10.71
CA LEU A 103 -12.15 -18.80 11.27
C LEU A 103 -11.59 -17.37 11.28
N GLY A 104 -12.01 -16.55 10.32
CA GLY A 104 -11.43 -15.22 10.13
C GLY A 104 -12.38 -14.32 9.36
N VAL A 105 -12.29 -13.02 9.58
CA VAL A 105 -13.06 -12.00 8.85
C VAL A 105 -12.18 -10.80 8.52
N ASN A 106 -12.31 -10.24 7.31
CA ASN A 106 -11.56 -9.06 6.90
C ASN A 106 -12.48 -7.83 6.83
N LEU A 107 -12.23 -6.84 7.68
CA LEU A 107 -13.14 -5.72 7.89
C LEU A 107 -12.44 -4.40 7.62
N ASP A 108 -13.15 -3.40 7.09
CA ASP A 108 -12.60 -2.05 7.01
C ASP A 108 -12.48 -1.42 8.41
N GLY A 109 -11.88 -0.23 8.47
CA GLY A 109 -11.58 0.46 9.72
C GLY A 109 -12.77 1.11 10.42
N ALA A 110 -13.98 1.04 9.85
CA ALA A 110 -15.12 1.79 10.34
C ALA A 110 -15.57 1.30 11.72
N ASN A 111 -16.09 2.20 12.56
CA ASN A 111 -16.58 1.86 13.90
C ASN A 111 -17.69 0.79 13.86
N VAL A 112 -18.53 0.79 12.82
CA VAL A 112 -19.56 -0.25 12.62
C VAL A 112 -18.97 -1.64 12.45
N ASN A 113 -17.74 -1.74 11.93
CA ASN A 113 -17.08 -3.00 11.62
C ASN A 113 -16.12 -3.44 12.74
N LEU A 114 -15.24 -2.54 13.20
CA LEU A 114 -14.18 -2.83 14.18
C LEU A 114 -14.41 -2.24 15.58
N GLY A 115 -15.59 -1.67 15.85
CA GLY A 115 -15.94 -1.20 17.19
C GLY A 115 -15.81 -2.31 18.24
N ALA A 116 -15.13 -2.01 19.35
CA ALA A 116 -14.73 -3.01 20.34
C ALA A 116 -15.90 -3.77 21.01
N TYR A 117 -17.06 -3.12 21.14
CA TYR A 117 -18.21 -3.66 21.87
C TYR A 117 -19.41 -3.97 20.96
N ALA A 118 -19.70 -3.07 20.02
CA ALA A 118 -20.87 -3.15 19.15
C ALA A 118 -20.50 -3.19 17.67
N GLY A 119 -19.22 -3.38 17.33
CA GLY A 119 -18.79 -3.57 15.95
C GLY A 119 -19.11 -4.97 15.47
N LEU A 120 -19.25 -5.13 14.15
CA LEU A 120 -19.56 -6.42 13.52
C LEU A 120 -18.60 -7.52 13.96
N GLY A 121 -17.29 -7.25 13.99
CA GLY A 121 -16.30 -8.22 14.45
C GLY A 121 -16.54 -8.70 15.89
N ALA A 122 -16.97 -7.81 16.80
CA ALA A 122 -17.31 -8.15 18.18
C ALA A 122 -18.59 -9.02 18.23
N LEU A 123 -19.62 -8.67 17.46
CA LEU A 123 -20.86 -9.43 17.38
C LEU A 123 -20.66 -10.83 16.77
N LEU A 124 -19.77 -10.97 15.79
CA LEU A 124 -19.45 -12.28 15.20
C LEU A 124 -18.69 -13.17 16.20
N LYS A 125 -17.84 -12.58 17.05
CA LYS A 125 -17.11 -13.29 18.11
C LYS A 125 -18.01 -13.91 19.18
N GLU A 126 -19.20 -13.36 19.44
CA GLU A 126 -20.17 -13.96 20.36
C GLU A 126 -20.56 -15.39 19.93
N GLY A 127 -20.71 -15.63 18.62
CA GLY A 127 -21.03 -16.95 18.06
C GLY A 127 -19.80 -17.76 17.64
N SER A 128 -18.63 -17.12 17.56
CA SER A 128 -17.38 -17.68 17.07
C SER A 128 -16.19 -17.16 17.90
N PRO A 129 -15.98 -17.60 19.15
CA PRO A 129 -14.96 -17.02 20.03
C PRO A 129 -13.52 -17.07 19.48
N TRP A 130 -13.22 -18.05 18.62
CA TRP A 130 -11.94 -18.22 17.92
C TRP A 130 -11.77 -17.34 16.67
N LEU A 131 -12.77 -16.52 16.32
CA LEU A 131 -12.76 -15.72 15.11
C LEU A 131 -11.62 -14.70 15.10
N GLU A 132 -10.79 -14.74 14.07
CA GLU A 132 -9.79 -13.69 13.85
C GLU A 132 -10.34 -12.52 13.04
N VAL A 133 -10.42 -11.36 13.67
CA VAL A 133 -10.88 -10.12 13.02
C VAL A 133 -9.69 -9.33 12.52
N VAL A 134 -9.55 -9.23 11.20
CA VAL A 134 -8.42 -8.58 10.53
C VAL A 134 -8.88 -7.26 9.93
N HIS A 135 -8.25 -6.16 10.32
CA HIS A 135 -8.43 -4.87 9.66
C HIS A 135 -7.79 -4.91 8.26
N CYS A 136 -8.60 -4.65 7.23
CA CYS A 136 -8.21 -4.59 5.82
C CYS A 136 -6.88 -3.84 5.60
N PHE A 137 -5.90 -4.56 5.06
CA PHE A 137 -4.54 -4.03 4.81
C PHE A 137 -4.56 -2.80 3.89
N ASN A 138 -5.40 -2.81 2.85
CA ASN A 138 -5.52 -1.67 1.95
C ASN A 138 -6.14 -0.46 2.64
N HIS A 139 -7.19 -0.67 3.43
CA HIS A 139 -7.81 0.43 4.17
C HIS A 139 -6.81 1.03 5.18
N ARG A 140 -6.07 0.19 5.91
CA ARG A 140 -5.00 0.64 6.81
C ARG A 140 -3.90 1.40 6.10
N LEU A 141 -3.47 0.92 4.94
CA LEU A 141 -2.47 1.59 4.11
C LEU A 141 -3.00 2.95 3.64
N GLU A 142 -4.23 3.02 3.15
CA GLU A 142 -4.86 4.27 2.72
C GLU A 142 -4.98 5.28 3.86
N LEU A 143 -5.41 4.86 5.05
CA LEU A 143 -5.49 5.74 6.22
C LEU A 143 -4.11 6.28 6.61
N ALA A 144 -3.11 5.41 6.72
CA ALA A 144 -1.75 5.83 7.08
C ALA A 144 -1.16 6.84 6.08
N LEU A 145 -1.47 6.68 4.79
CA LEU A 145 -1.04 7.62 3.77
C LEU A 145 -1.81 8.93 3.81
N LYS A 146 -3.12 8.89 4.00
CA LYS A 146 -3.90 10.12 4.16
C LYS A 146 -3.34 10.95 5.31
N ASP A 147 -3.13 10.34 6.47
CA ASP A 147 -2.54 11.01 7.63
C ASP A 147 -1.16 11.61 7.32
N ALA A 148 -0.28 10.86 6.64
CA ALA A 148 1.06 11.31 6.29
C ALA A 148 1.10 12.44 5.24
N PHE A 149 0.15 12.46 4.30
CA PHE A 149 0.11 13.45 3.22
C PHE A 149 -0.73 14.68 3.58
N GLU A 150 -1.70 14.57 4.47
CA GLU A 150 -2.56 15.67 4.89
C GLU A 150 -1.83 16.75 5.71
N SER A 151 -0.67 16.45 6.30
CA SER A 151 0.17 17.46 6.95
C SER A 151 0.95 18.30 5.93
N LEU A 152 1.12 17.84 4.70
CA LEU A 152 2.00 18.47 3.70
C LEU A 152 1.27 19.55 2.88
N SER A 153 1.65 20.82 3.09
CA SER A 153 1.09 21.97 2.36
C SER A 153 1.29 21.89 0.83
N ALA A 154 2.44 21.38 0.40
CA ALA A 154 2.75 21.15 -1.01
C ALA A 154 1.82 20.10 -1.63
N PHE A 155 1.43 19.07 -0.87
CA PHE A 155 0.51 18.04 -1.35
C PHE A 155 -0.89 18.61 -1.52
N LYS A 156 -1.39 19.39 -0.55
CA LYS A 156 -2.68 20.10 -0.66
C LYS A 156 -2.73 20.99 -1.90
N THR A 157 -1.64 21.72 -2.15
CA THR A 157 -1.51 22.58 -3.32
C THR A 157 -1.63 21.79 -4.62
N VAL A 158 -0.95 20.65 -4.73
CA VAL A 158 -1.04 19.76 -5.90
C VAL A 158 -2.45 19.18 -6.02
N ASP A 159 -3.04 18.75 -4.90
CA ASP A 159 -4.35 18.10 -4.89
C ASP A 159 -5.48 19.02 -5.37
N GLU A 160 -5.48 20.27 -4.92
CA GLU A 160 -6.40 21.30 -5.42
C GLU A 160 -6.25 21.52 -6.93
N LEU A 161 -5.02 21.54 -7.44
CA LEU A 161 -4.75 21.77 -8.85
C LEU A 161 -5.22 20.59 -9.72
N LEU A 162 -5.03 19.36 -9.25
CA LEU A 162 -5.54 18.15 -9.90
C LEU A 162 -7.07 18.14 -9.92
N LEU A 163 -7.71 18.56 -8.83
CA LEU A 163 -9.17 18.62 -8.75
C LEU A 163 -9.76 19.68 -9.69
N GLN A 164 -9.13 20.85 -9.78
CA GLN A 164 -9.49 21.89 -10.75
C GLN A 164 -9.30 21.39 -12.20
N LEU A 165 -8.19 20.71 -12.48
CA LEU A 165 -7.94 20.09 -13.79
C LEU A 165 -9.04 19.08 -14.14
N TYR A 166 -9.39 18.21 -13.19
CA TYR A 166 -10.50 17.27 -13.34
C TYR A 166 -11.80 17.97 -13.71
N TYR A 167 -12.24 18.96 -12.93
CA TYR A 167 -13.51 19.63 -13.20
C TYR A 167 -13.52 20.44 -14.50
N LEU A 168 -12.37 20.98 -14.93
CA LEU A 168 -12.26 21.74 -16.17
C LEU A 168 -12.66 20.92 -17.39
N TYR A 169 -12.24 19.66 -17.44
CA TYR A 169 -12.48 18.74 -18.55
C TYR A 169 -13.64 17.78 -18.30
N GLN A 170 -13.96 17.44 -17.05
CA GLN A 170 -15.06 16.54 -16.73
C GLN A 170 -16.41 17.16 -17.13
N LYS A 171 -16.60 18.44 -16.82
CA LYS A 171 -17.86 19.16 -17.06
C LYS A 171 -17.99 19.76 -18.47
N SER A 172 -16.98 19.59 -19.33
CA SER A 172 -16.98 20.16 -20.68
C SER A 172 -16.46 19.16 -21.73
N PRO A 173 -17.36 18.40 -22.36
CA PRO A 173 -16.99 17.51 -23.48
C PRO A 173 -16.35 18.25 -24.65
N LYS A 174 -16.70 19.54 -24.85
CA LYS A 174 -16.08 20.39 -25.88
C LYS A 174 -14.59 20.61 -25.59
N ARG A 175 -14.25 21.10 -24.39
CA ARG A 175 -12.85 21.33 -23.99
C ARG A 175 -12.02 20.05 -24.01
N TYR A 176 -12.63 18.92 -23.65
CA TYR A 176 -11.92 17.64 -23.71
C TYR A 176 -11.62 17.21 -25.16
N ARG A 177 -12.57 17.38 -26.10
CA ARG A 177 -12.31 17.13 -27.53
C ARG A 177 -11.22 18.04 -28.12
N GLU A 178 -11.24 19.33 -27.75
CA GLU A 178 -10.20 20.29 -28.15
C GLU A 178 -8.81 19.89 -27.63
N LEU A 179 -8.74 19.47 -26.36
CA LEU A 179 -7.52 18.93 -25.76
C LEU A 179 -7.02 17.66 -26.46
N GLN A 180 -7.94 16.74 -26.83
CA GLN A 180 -7.58 15.52 -27.55
C GLN A 180 -6.99 15.85 -28.93
N GLY A 181 -7.61 16.76 -29.69
CA GLY A 181 -7.07 17.20 -30.98
C GLY A 181 -5.70 17.87 -30.85
N LEU A 182 -5.46 18.63 -29.79
CA LEU A 182 -4.14 19.21 -29.49
C LEU A 182 -3.11 18.12 -29.17
N ALA A 183 -3.47 17.12 -28.35
CA ALA A 183 -2.59 16.00 -28.03
C ALA A 183 -2.22 15.20 -29.29
N GLU A 184 -3.20 14.91 -30.15
CA GLU A 184 -2.99 14.21 -31.41
C GLU A 184 -2.05 14.98 -32.34
N ALA A 185 -2.18 16.31 -32.42
CA ALA A 185 -1.27 17.16 -33.19
C ALA A 185 0.18 17.11 -32.66
N TRP A 186 0.38 16.76 -31.39
CA TRP A 186 1.69 16.55 -30.77
C TRP A 186 2.19 15.10 -30.88
N GLY A 187 1.46 14.22 -31.58
CA GLY A 187 1.78 12.80 -31.67
C GLY A 187 1.55 12.04 -30.37
N ASN A 188 0.73 12.58 -29.47
CA ASN A 188 0.43 12.01 -28.16
C ASN A 188 -1.07 11.69 -28.02
N SER A 189 -1.42 10.97 -26.95
CA SER A 189 -2.80 10.80 -26.52
C SER A 189 -2.92 11.23 -25.07
N VAL A 190 -4.02 11.91 -24.75
CA VAL A 190 -4.28 12.41 -23.40
C VAL A 190 -5.49 11.70 -22.81
N PRO A 191 -5.32 10.91 -21.75
CA PRO A 191 -6.45 10.37 -21.00
C PRO A 191 -7.23 11.50 -20.34
N LYS A 192 -8.54 11.30 -20.18
CA LYS A 192 -9.36 12.23 -19.40
C LYS A 192 -8.81 12.33 -17.97
N PRO A 193 -8.59 13.54 -17.43
CA PRO A 193 -8.20 13.70 -16.03
C PRO A 193 -9.14 12.95 -15.10
N THR A 194 -8.58 12.25 -14.12
CA THR A 194 -9.35 11.44 -13.17
C THR A 194 -9.57 12.20 -11.87
N ASN A 195 -10.71 11.97 -11.21
CA ASN A 195 -10.95 12.51 -9.88
C ASN A 195 -9.90 11.95 -8.88
N ALA A 196 -9.11 12.84 -8.27
CA ALA A 196 -8.08 12.52 -7.30
C ALA A 196 -8.64 12.27 -5.88
N CYS A 197 -9.93 12.53 -5.65
CA CYS A 197 -10.59 12.38 -4.35
C CYS A 197 -11.46 11.12 -4.27
N GLY A 198 -11.87 10.75 -3.05
CA GLY A 198 -12.83 9.68 -2.77
C GLY A 198 -12.20 8.33 -2.38
N THR A 199 -12.97 7.25 -2.57
CA THR A 199 -12.58 5.85 -2.29
C THR A 199 -11.49 5.37 -3.25
N ARG A 200 -10.68 4.38 -2.82
CA ARG A 200 -9.49 3.90 -3.56
C ARG A 200 -8.45 5.01 -3.74
N TRP A 201 -8.11 5.66 -2.63
CA TRP A 201 -7.35 6.91 -2.61
C TRP A 201 -6.01 6.79 -3.35
N ILE A 202 -5.26 5.70 -3.11
CA ILE A 202 -3.91 5.51 -3.68
C ILE A 202 -3.96 5.44 -5.21
N ASP A 203 -4.87 4.62 -5.76
CA ASP A 203 -5.03 4.43 -7.20
C ASP A 203 -5.44 5.73 -7.90
N ARG A 204 -6.39 6.46 -7.32
CA ARG A 204 -6.85 7.74 -7.85
C ARG A 204 -5.76 8.81 -7.84
N LYS A 205 -5.01 8.96 -6.74
CA LYS A 205 -3.91 9.93 -6.63
C LYS A 205 -2.81 9.62 -7.63
N TYR A 206 -2.37 8.37 -7.69
CA TYR A 206 -1.33 7.94 -8.63
C TYR A 206 -1.74 8.22 -10.08
N LYS A 207 -2.95 7.80 -10.50
CA LYS A 207 -3.43 8.04 -11.87
C LYS A 207 -3.59 9.52 -12.19
N ALA A 208 -4.18 10.31 -11.30
CA ALA A 208 -4.38 11.73 -11.52
C ALA A 208 -3.05 12.48 -11.67
N MET A 209 -2.08 12.22 -10.78
CA MET A 209 -0.75 12.81 -10.87
C MET A 209 0.00 12.37 -12.11
N LYS A 210 -0.10 11.09 -12.49
CA LYS A 210 0.58 10.53 -13.66
C LYS A 210 0.07 11.19 -14.95
N ILE A 211 -1.26 11.25 -15.14
CA ILE A 211 -1.88 11.90 -16.29
C ILE A 211 -1.45 13.37 -16.35
N ALA A 212 -1.51 14.08 -15.23
CA ALA A 212 -1.13 15.48 -15.14
C ALA A 212 0.33 15.75 -15.51
N LEU A 213 1.26 14.93 -15.02
CA LEU A 213 2.70 15.10 -15.29
C LEU A 213 3.05 14.74 -16.73
N GLU A 214 2.61 13.57 -17.21
CA GLU A 214 2.93 13.08 -18.56
C GLU A 214 2.35 13.97 -19.67
N ASN A 215 1.24 14.66 -19.39
CA ASN A 215 0.55 15.53 -20.36
C ASN A 215 0.63 17.02 -19.96
N TYR A 216 1.57 17.38 -19.08
CA TYR A 216 1.68 18.74 -18.52
C TYR A 216 1.70 19.81 -19.62
N GLY A 217 2.53 19.63 -20.65
CA GLY A 217 2.67 20.58 -21.75
C GLY A 217 1.36 20.76 -22.53
N VAL A 218 0.68 19.65 -22.85
CA VAL A 218 -0.59 19.67 -23.59
C VAL A 218 -1.67 20.41 -22.80
N PHE A 219 -1.77 20.17 -21.48
CA PHE A 219 -2.70 20.90 -20.62
C PHE A 219 -2.39 22.40 -20.62
N MET A 220 -1.13 22.80 -20.45
CA MET A 220 -0.74 24.21 -20.41
C MET A 220 -1.06 24.91 -21.73
N THR A 221 -0.68 24.33 -22.86
CA THR A 221 -0.96 24.90 -24.19
C THR A 221 -2.46 25.03 -24.45
N HIS A 222 -3.28 24.11 -23.95
CA HIS A 222 -4.73 24.22 -24.09
C HIS A 222 -5.35 25.29 -23.17
N ILE A 223 -4.87 25.42 -21.94
CA ILE A 223 -5.49 26.32 -20.94
C ILE A 223 -5.09 27.78 -21.16
N GLU A 224 -3.88 28.04 -21.67
CA GLU A 224 -3.39 29.40 -21.97
C GLU A 224 -4.34 30.26 -22.81
N PRO A 225 -4.81 29.83 -23.99
CA PRO A 225 -5.75 30.61 -24.77
C PRO A 225 -7.10 30.77 -24.06
N LEU A 226 -7.58 29.73 -23.36
CA LEU A 226 -8.85 29.79 -22.61
C LEU A 226 -8.83 30.87 -21.51
N ALA A 227 -7.68 31.10 -20.88
CA ALA A 227 -7.52 32.15 -19.88
C ALA A 227 -7.72 33.58 -20.44
N ILE A 228 -7.74 33.72 -21.77
CA ILE A 228 -7.94 34.99 -22.49
C ILE A 228 -9.29 35.01 -23.20
N THR A 229 -9.70 33.91 -23.82
CA THR A 229 -10.83 33.86 -24.77
C THR A 229 -12.13 33.32 -24.18
N ASP A 230 -12.12 32.75 -22.96
CA ASP A 230 -13.35 32.25 -22.35
C ASP A 230 -14.39 33.37 -22.20
N SER A 231 -15.65 33.11 -22.55
CA SER A 231 -16.70 34.14 -22.55
C SER A 231 -16.98 34.68 -21.15
N GLN A 232 -16.74 33.89 -20.10
CA GLN A 232 -17.01 34.28 -18.73
C GLN A 232 -15.79 34.95 -18.10
N ILE A 233 -15.94 36.22 -17.68
CA ILE A 233 -14.87 37.02 -17.05
C ILE A 233 -14.30 36.32 -15.80
N ALA A 234 -15.19 35.78 -14.96
CA ALA A 234 -14.80 35.06 -13.75
C ALA A 234 -13.96 33.81 -14.08
N LYS A 235 -14.35 33.05 -15.11
CA LYS A 235 -13.60 31.85 -15.54
C LYS A 235 -12.24 32.22 -16.10
N ARG A 236 -12.13 33.32 -16.85
CA ARG A 236 -10.81 33.83 -17.31
C ARG A 236 -9.90 34.15 -16.12
N ALA A 237 -10.40 34.84 -15.10
CA ALA A 237 -9.63 35.16 -13.90
C ALA A 237 -9.18 33.88 -13.15
N GLU A 238 -10.08 32.91 -12.98
CA GLU A 238 -9.78 31.59 -12.39
C GLU A 238 -8.67 30.87 -13.17
N LEU A 239 -8.79 30.77 -14.49
CA LEU A 239 -7.82 30.10 -15.35
C LEU A 239 -6.45 30.82 -15.36
N LYS A 240 -6.42 32.16 -15.28
CA LYS A 240 -5.17 32.91 -15.12
C LYS A 240 -4.47 32.58 -13.80
N GLY A 241 -5.22 32.51 -12.69
CA GLY A 241 -4.70 32.08 -11.40
C GLY A 241 -4.20 30.64 -11.41
N PHE A 242 -4.95 29.75 -12.06
CA PHE A 242 -4.58 28.35 -12.27
C PHE A 242 -3.27 28.22 -13.04
N LEU A 243 -3.14 28.85 -14.20
CA LEU A 243 -1.92 28.83 -15.01
C LEU A 243 -0.72 29.39 -14.25
N LYS A 244 -0.89 30.49 -13.50
CA LYS A 244 0.17 31.06 -12.68
C LYS A 244 0.71 30.04 -11.66
N ARG A 245 -0.18 29.25 -11.04
CA ARG A 245 0.21 28.18 -10.11
C ARG A 245 0.91 27.03 -10.85
N TRP A 246 0.35 26.52 -11.95
CA TRP A 246 0.96 25.42 -12.71
C TRP A 246 2.36 25.77 -13.24
N LYS A 247 2.54 27.00 -13.77
CA LYS A 247 3.83 27.49 -14.27
C LYS A 247 4.90 27.65 -13.20
N ASN A 248 4.55 27.61 -11.92
CA ASN A 248 5.54 27.59 -10.85
C ASN A 248 6.28 26.24 -10.88
N ALA A 249 7.61 26.28 -11.02
CA ALA A 249 8.45 25.08 -11.13
C ALA A 249 8.23 24.06 -10.00
N SER A 250 7.81 24.50 -8.81
CA SER A 250 7.49 23.59 -7.71
C SER A 250 6.38 22.59 -8.02
N VAL A 251 5.40 22.92 -8.88
CA VAL A 251 4.27 22.03 -9.19
C VAL A 251 4.69 20.78 -9.95
N PRO A 252 5.31 20.85 -11.14
CA PRO A 252 5.77 19.66 -11.86
C PRO A 252 6.82 18.86 -11.07
N ILE A 253 7.66 19.53 -10.27
CA ILE A 253 8.61 18.86 -9.37
C ILE A 253 7.87 18.06 -8.30
N ASN A 254 6.92 18.68 -7.59
CA ASN A 254 6.13 17.99 -6.57
C ASN A 254 5.34 16.81 -7.16
N LEU A 255 4.74 16.97 -8.35
CA LEU A 255 4.07 15.87 -9.07
C LEU A 255 5.02 14.69 -9.29
N SER A 256 6.26 14.97 -9.73
CA SER A 256 7.27 13.93 -9.98
C SER A 256 7.66 13.20 -8.69
N ILE A 257 7.97 13.94 -7.62
CA ILE A 257 8.34 13.36 -6.32
C ILE A 257 7.19 12.52 -5.74
N TYR A 258 5.97 13.04 -5.78
CA TYR A 258 4.82 12.29 -5.28
C TYR A 258 4.53 11.05 -6.12
N LEU A 259 4.80 11.06 -7.42
CA LEU A 259 4.71 9.84 -8.23
C LEU A 259 5.77 8.81 -7.88
N ASP A 260 7.00 9.23 -7.60
CA ASP A 260 8.05 8.32 -7.14
C ASP A 260 7.69 7.64 -5.82
N VAL A 261 7.02 8.35 -4.92
CA VAL A 261 6.52 7.80 -3.65
C VAL A 261 5.25 6.97 -3.84
N LEU A 262 4.29 7.43 -4.64
CA LEU A 262 3.00 6.77 -4.85
C LEU A 262 3.11 5.53 -5.73
N SER A 263 4.08 5.45 -6.64
CA SER A 263 4.25 4.28 -7.52
C SER A 263 4.49 2.97 -6.75
N PRO A 264 5.46 2.87 -5.81
CA PRO A 264 5.64 1.67 -5.01
C PRO A 264 4.45 1.41 -4.06
N LEU A 265 3.83 2.47 -3.51
CA LEU A 265 2.61 2.34 -2.68
C LEU A 265 1.43 1.77 -3.45
N TRP A 266 1.24 2.22 -4.69
CA TRP A 266 0.20 1.73 -5.58
C TRP A 266 0.40 0.25 -5.90
N ARG A 267 1.64 -0.18 -6.20
CA ARG A 267 1.96 -1.60 -6.42
C ARG A 267 1.72 -2.44 -5.16
N LEU A 268 2.09 -1.92 -3.98
CA LEU A 268 1.82 -2.59 -2.70
C LEU A 268 0.30 -2.76 -2.50
N SER A 269 -0.46 -1.68 -2.71
CA SER A 269 -1.93 -1.73 -2.57
C SER A 269 -2.57 -2.75 -3.51
N LEU A 270 -2.18 -2.75 -4.79
CA LEU A 270 -2.65 -3.75 -5.75
C LEU A 270 -2.29 -5.17 -5.33
N SER A 271 -1.11 -5.37 -4.75
CA SER A 271 -0.69 -6.70 -4.30
C SER A 271 -1.67 -7.28 -3.26
N PHE A 272 -2.25 -6.46 -2.39
CA PHE A 272 -3.21 -6.87 -1.37
C PHE A 272 -4.60 -7.18 -1.93
N GLN A 273 -4.90 -6.77 -3.18
CA GLN A 273 -6.19 -6.97 -3.86
C GLN A 273 -6.23 -8.27 -4.69
N ASN A 274 -5.18 -9.09 -4.66
CA ASN A 274 -5.20 -10.37 -5.35
C ASN A 274 -6.28 -11.30 -4.79
N ASN A 275 -6.93 -12.07 -5.67
CA ASN A 275 -8.05 -12.96 -5.33
C ASN A 275 -7.75 -13.90 -4.17
N ILE A 276 -6.50 -14.37 -3.99
CA ILE A 276 -6.09 -15.13 -2.81
C ILE A 276 -5.21 -14.22 -1.97
N HIS A 277 -5.81 -13.65 -0.92
CA HIS A 277 -5.07 -12.84 0.03
C HIS A 277 -4.25 -13.74 0.95
N ASP A 278 -2.93 -13.72 0.77
CA ASP A 278 -1.97 -14.44 1.60
C ASP A 278 -1.40 -13.48 2.65
N SER A 279 -1.89 -13.60 3.89
CA SER A 279 -1.49 -12.73 5.00
C SER A 279 0.00 -12.86 5.35
N VAL A 280 0.63 -14.01 5.08
CA VAL A 280 2.07 -14.20 5.31
C VAL A 280 2.86 -13.44 4.24
N LYS A 281 2.47 -13.59 2.97
CA LYS A 281 3.08 -12.78 1.88
C LYS A 281 2.80 -11.30 2.04
N ALA A 282 1.68 -10.90 2.64
CA ALA A 282 1.38 -9.51 2.92
C ALA A 282 2.47 -8.87 3.80
N VAL A 283 2.92 -9.57 4.86
CA VAL A 283 4.04 -9.12 5.71
C VAL A 283 5.32 -8.95 4.88
N SER A 284 5.69 -9.96 4.09
CA SER A 284 6.88 -9.90 3.24
C SER A 284 6.84 -8.72 2.26
N ARG A 285 5.67 -8.45 1.67
CA ARG A 285 5.47 -7.32 0.73
C ARG A 285 5.57 -5.96 1.40
N VAL A 286 5.05 -5.82 2.62
CA VAL A 286 5.25 -4.58 3.41
C VAL A 286 6.72 -4.36 3.68
N GLN A 287 7.44 -5.41 4.05
CA GLN A 287 8.89 -5.33 4.29
C GLN A 287 9.65 -4.93 3.00
N GLU A 288 9.34 -5.57 1.87
CA GLU A 288 9.86 -5.21 0.53
C GLU A 288 9.60 -3.75 0.16
N PHE A 289 8.41 -3.27 0.46
CA PHE A 289 8.05 -1.88 0.29
C PHE A 289 8.90 -0.95 1.18
N THR A 290 9.11 -1.29 2.46
CA THR A 290 9.97 -0.52 3.36
C THR A 290 11.40 -0.38 2.82
N TRP A 291 11.99 -1.44 2.26
CA TRP A 291 13.30 -1.32 1.59
C TRP A 291 13.28 -0.41 0.36
N THR A 292 12.20 -0.46 -0.41
CA THR A 292 12.05 0.39 -1.60
C THR A 292 11.98 1.86 -1.19
N MET A 293 11.24 2.18 -0.12
CA MET A 293 11.13 3.54 0.39
C MET A 293 12.44 4.05 0.99
N ALA A 294 13.16 3.22 1.75
CA ALA A 294 14.47 3.58 2.28
C ALA A 294 15.47 3.91 1.16
N LYS A 295 15.47 3.12 0.08
CA LYS A 295 16.29 3.41 -1.10
C LYS A 295 15.89 4.71 -1.78
N LEU A 296 14.60 4.94 -1.96
CA LEU A 296 14.09 6.17 -2.56
C LEU A 296 14.50 7.39 -1.73
N GLN A 297 14.35 7.31 -0.40
CA GLN A 297 14.78 8.37 0.51
C GLN A 297 16.27 8.70 0.34
N ILE A 298 17.13 7.69 0.31
CA ILE A 298 18.58 7.88 0.10
C ILE A 298 18.87 8.53 -1.26
N LEU A 299 18.20 8.07 -2.33
CA LEU A 299 18.38 8.66 -3.65
C LEU A 299 17.95 10.13 -3.68
N LEU A 300 16.83 10.45 -3.03
CA LEU A 300 16.32 11.81 -2.91
C LEU A 300 17.26 12.71 -2.10
N GLU A 301 17.88 12.19 -1.03
CA GLU A 301 18.86 12.90 -0.22
C GLU A 301 20.17 13.14 -0.97
N ASN A 302 20.68 12.12 -1.67
CA ASN A 302 21.87 12.28 -2.49
C ASN A 302 21.65 13.26 -3.65
N LEU A 303 20.45 13.28 -4.24
CA LEU A 303 20.13 14.23 -5.30
C LEU A 303 20.11 15.66 -4.74
N LEU A 304 19.57 15.88 -3.53
CA LEU A 304 19.69 17.17 -2.84
C LEU A 304 21.13 17.61 -2.62
N ASP A 305 21.96 16.69 -2.14
CA ASP A 305 23.33 17.00 -1.72
C ASP A 305 24.27 17.23 -2.90
N ASN A 306 24.00 16.62 -4.06
CA ASN A 306 24.82 16.79 -5.28
C ASN A 306 24.47 18.05 -6.10
N PHE A 307 23.34 18.69 -5.85
CA PHE A 307 22.99 19.99 -6.44
C PHE A 307 23.32 21.13 -5.45
N LEU A 308 24.62 21.33 -5.22
CA LEU A 308 25.15 22.49 -4.50
C LEU A 308 25.10 23.74 -5.39
N ASP A 309 23.93 24.36 -5.47
CA ASP A 309 23.84 25.81 -5.67
C ASP A 309 22.65 26.35 -4.88
N ASP A 310 22.90 27.32 -3.99
CA ASP A 310 21.95 27.85 -3.02
C ASP A 310 20.96 28.88 -3.63
N THR A 311 20.89 28.95 -4.96
CA THR A 311 20.04 29.88 -5.68
C THR A 311 18.94 29.19 -6.51
N SER A 312 17.73 29.17 -5.94
CA SER A 312 16.43 29.35 -6.62
C SER A 312 15.43 28.19 -6.87
N VAL A 313 15.70 26.90 -6.66
CA VAL A 313 14.64 25.85 -6.81
C VAL A 313 14.66 24.78 -5.70
N MET A 314 15.81 24.53 -5.08
CA MET A 314 16.00 23.43 -4.13
C MET A 314 15.54 23.73 -2.70
N THR A 315 15.28 24.99 -2.34
CA THR A 315 14.75 25.37 -1.02
C THR A 315 13.39 24.71 -0.73
N HIS A 316 12.56 24.53 -1.76
CA HIS A 316 11.28 23.83 -1.64
C HIS A 316 11.47 22.34 -1.32
N TYR A 317 12.45 21.70 -1.95
CA TYR A 317 12.77 20.30 -1.71
C TYR A 317 13.39 20.09 -0.31
N LYS A 318 14.33 20.94 0.10
CA LYS A 318 14.91 20.93 1.46
C LYS A 318 13.83 21.11 2.53
N ARG A 319 12.74 21.85 2.26
CA ARG A 319 11.56 21.96 3.13
C ARG A 319 10.69 20.70 3.08
N LEU A 320 10.33 20.21 1.89
CA LEU A 320 9.48 19.02 1.75
C LEU A 320 10.11 17.77 2.40
N SER A 321 11.42 17.55 2.21
CA SER A 321 12.15 16.47 2.89
C SER A 321 12.19 16.64 4.41
N LYS A 322 12.32 17.87 4.90
CA LYS A 322 12.20 18.21 6.32
C LYS A 322 10.78 18.14 6.86
N ASP A 323 9.73 18.19 6.02
CA ASP A 323 8.34 18.04 6.45
C ASP A 323 7.90 16.56 6.42
N ILE A 324 8.49 15.75 5.53
CA ILE A 324 8.29 14.28 5.49
C ILE A 324 8.99 13.58 6.68
N ARG A 325 10.16 14.06 7.13
CA ARG A 325 10.91 13.47 8.26
C ARG A 325 10.25 13.54 9.65
N PRO A 326 9.68 14.67 10.12
CA PRO A 326 9.28 14.85 11.52
C PRO A 326 8.07 14.02 11.92
N ASP A 327 7.24 13.59 10.98
CA ASP A 327 6.07 12.74 11.28
C ASP A 327 6.42 11.25 11.41
N LEU A 328 7.49 10.77 10.75
CA LEU A 328 7.94 9.38 10.92
C LEU A 328 8.48 9.12 12.33
N ASP A 329 9.21 10.07 12.91
CA ASP A 329 9.73 9.97 14.28
C ASP A 329 8.61 10.12 15.34
N LYS A 330 7.59 10.95 15.07
CA LYS A 330 6.41 11.10 15.94
C LYS A 330 5.45 9.92 15.86
N MET A 331 5.30 9.27 14.71
CA MET A 331 4.53 8.02 14.60
C MET A 331 5.13 6.88 15.44
N SER A 332 6.42 6.95 15.76
CA SER A 332 7.11 5.99 16.64
C SER A 332 7.01 6.34 18.14
N SER A 333 6.64 7.56 18.53
CA SER A 333 6.76 7.97 19.94
C SER A 333 5.61 7.48 20.84
N ASN A 334 4.48 7.06 20.26
CA ASN A 334 3.31 6.58 21.03
C ASN A 334 3.08 5.07 20.97
N ARG A 335 3.98 4.31 20.35
CA ARG A 335 3.97 2.85 20.40
C ARG A 335 5.38 2.35 20.66
N SER A 336 5.71 2.12 21.92
CA SER A 336 6.91 1.36 22.25
C SER A 336 6.75 -0.05 21.65
N CYS A 337 7.65 -0.40 20.74
CA CYS A 337 7.73 -1.79 20.28
C CYS A 337 8.08 -2.63 21.51
N VAL A 338 7.21 -3.60 21.85
CA VAL A 338 7.46 -4.53 22.96
C VAL A 338 8.74 -5.35 22.73
N ASN A 339 9.14 -5.49 21.46
CA ASN A 339 10.35 -6.18 21.07
C ASN A 339 11.56 -5.22 21.00
N HIS A 340 12.63 -5.60 21.68
CA HIS A 340 13.92 -4.92 21.60
C HIS A 340 14.43 -4.87 20.13
N HIS A 341 14.99 -3.75 19.70
CA HIS A 341 15.45 -3.53 18.32
C HIS A 341 16.42 -4.61 17.80
N ASP A 342 17.32 -5.12 18.66
CA ASP A 342 18.23 -6.25 18.35
C ASP A 342 17.55 -7.61 18.15
N VAL A 343 16.22 -7.70 18.32
CA VAL A 343 15.45 -8.87 17.88
C VAL A 343 15.30 -8.87 16.36
N PHE A 344 15.49 -7.74 15.68
CA PHE A 344 15.38 -7.62 14.22
C PHE A 344 16.74 -7.56 13.55
N CYS A 345 16.82 -8.08 12.33
CA CYS A 345 18.01 -7.96 11.50
C CYS A 345 18.13 -6.56 10.94
N TYR A 346 19.29 -5.92 11.11
CA TYR A 346 19.55 -4.61 10.50
C TYR A 346 19.45 -4.66 8.97
N ILE A 347 19.90 -5.74 8.34
CA ILE A 347 19.96 -5.87 6.88
C ILE A 347 18.60 -6.24 6.28
N CYS A 348 17.95 -7.30 6.79
CA CYS A 348 16.68 -7.80 6.24
C CYS A 348 15.45 -7.51 7.09
N GLY A 349 15.53 -6.77 8.19
CA GLY A 349 14.37 -6.39 9.02
C GLY A 349 13.59 -7.54 9.67
N GLU A 350 13.95 -8.80 9.40
CA GLU A 350 13.28 -9.97 9.92
C GLU A 350 13.58 -10.19 11.40
N ASN A 351 12.63 -10.79 12.12
CA ASN A 351 12.84 -11.23 13.49
C ASN A 351 13.88 -12.37 13.51
N ILE A 352 14.87 -12.24 14.38
CA ILE A 352 15.98 -13.15 14.54
C ILE A 352 15.84 -13.90 15.87
N LEU A 353 15.79 -15.23 15.79
CA LEU A 353 15.99 -16.11 16.94
C LEU A 353 17.36 -15.83 17.59
N LYS A 354 17.45 -15.91 18.92
CA LYS A 354 18.66 -15.54 19.68
C LYS A 354 19.92 -16.23 19.16
N GLU A 355 19.82 -17.50 18.77
CA GLU A 355 20.91 -18.31 18.20
C GLU A 355 21.40 -17.83 16.81
N ASN A 356 20.58 -17.07 16.08
CA ASN A 356 20.85 -16.63 14.71
C ASN A 356 21.24 -15.16 14.61
N ARG A 357 21.40 -14.48 15.75
CA ARG A 357 21.87 -13.10 15.82
C ARG A 357 23.39 -13.06 15.68
N LYS A 358 23.88 -12.27 14.73
CA LYS A 358 25.30 -11.89 14.62
C LYS A 358 25.43 -10.40 14.84
N LYS A 359 26.36 -10.01 15.71
CA LYS A 359 26.72 -8.60 15.89
C LYS A 359 27.22 -8.02 14.58
N VAL A 360 26.78 -6.81 14.25
CA VAL A 360 27.27 -6.09 13.07
C VAL A 360 28.75 -5.75 13.27
N SER A 361 29.63 -6.50 12.61
CA SER A 361 31.08 -6.30 12.64
C SER A 361 31.53 -5.26 11.61
N ASP A 362 32.74 -4.71 11.77
CA ASP A 362 33.29 -3.77 10.78
C ASP A 362 33.49 -4.42 9.41
N PHE A 363 33.75 -5.72 9.37
CA PHE A 363 33.75 -6.47 8.12
C PHE A 363 32.38 -6.39 7.43
N LEU A 364 31.30 -6.62 8.18
CA LEU A 364 29.94 -6.57 7.68
C LEU A 364 29.57 -5.16 7.23
N LYS A 365 29.94 -4.12 7.99
CA LYS A 365 29.77 -2.71 7.60
C LYS A 365 30.48 -2.40 6.28
N ARG A 366 31.73 -2.84 6.11
CA ARG A 366 32.49 -2.67 4.85
C ARG A 366 31.91 -3.50 3.70
N ALA A 367 31.37 -4.68 3.97
CA ALA A 367 30.74 -5.52 2.95
C ALA A 367 29.40 -4.94 2.49
N TYR A 368 28.62 -4.44 3.45
CA TYR A 368 27.38 -3.71 3.20
C TYR A 368 27.64 -2.45 2.36
N LEU A 369 28.62 -1.63 2.72
CA LEU A 369 29.02 -0.46 1.92
C LEU A 369 29.44 -0.84 0.51
N ALA A 370 30.26 -1.89 0.34
CA ALA A 370 30.69 -2.32 -0.97
C ALA A 370 29.53 -2.90 -1.82
N TYR A 371 28.59 -3.61 -1.20
CA TYR A 371 27.46 -4.25 -1.90
C TYR A 371 26.36 -3.24 -2.27
N PHE A 372 25.96 -2.42 -1.29
CA PHE A 372 24.83 -1.51 -1.40
C PHE A 372 25.24 -0.09 -1.81
N GLY A 373 26.55 0.23 -1.81
CA GLY A 373 27.06 1.57 -2.09
C GLY A 373 26.84 2.58 -0.95
N VAL A 374 26.34 2.15 0.22
CA VAL A 374 25.95 3.04 1.32
C VAL A 374 26.46 2.55 2.68
N ARG A 375 26.78 3.48 3.58
CA ARG A 375 27.22 3.13 4.94
C ARG A 375 26.04 2.60 5.75
N LEU A 376 26.33 1.68 6.66
CA LEU A 376 25.38 1.16 7.63
C LEU A 376 25.06 2.31 8.61
N GLY A 377 23.85 2.85 8.54
CA GLY A 377 23.41 4.05 9.27
C GLY A 377 23.05 3.78 10.74
N ASP A 378 23.02 4.86 11.52
CA ASP A 378 22.51 4.89 12.90
C ASP A 378 23.13 3.88 13.88
N GLN A 379 24.30 3.32 13.55
CA GLN A 379 25.02 2.37 14.41
C GLN A 379 25.64 3.02 15.67
N ASP A 380 25.50 4.34 15.80
CA ASP A 380 25.77 5.13 17.00
C ASP A 380 24.52 5.35 17.87
N LYS A 381 23.33 4.98 17.37
CA LYS A 381 22.05 5.20 18.05
C LYS A 381 21.60 3.96 18.80
N THR A 382 21.20 4.14 20.06
CA THR A 382 20.75 3.03 20.92
C THR A 382 19.47 2.36 20.44
N TRP A 383 18.63 3.04 19.64
CA TRP A 383 17.37 2.49 19.13
C TRP A 383 17.52 1.67 17.84
N ALA A 384 18.67 1.73 17.16
CA ALA A 384 18.88 1.03 15.91
C ALA A 384 19.24 -0.45 16.15
N PRO A 385 18.87 -1.39 15.28
CA PRO A 385 19.36 -2.76 15.40
C PRO A 385 20.89 -2.85 15.25
N HIS A 386 21.57 -3.48 16.20
CA HIS A 386 23.02 -3.75 16.17
C HIS A 386 23.33 -5.21 15.82
N GLN A 387 22.30 -5.96 15.43
CA GLN A 387 22.37 -7.35 15.03
C GLN A 387 21.96 -7.53 13.58
N ALA A 388 22.52 -8.53 12.92
CA ALA A 388 22.07 -9.06 11.64
C ALA A 388 21.83 -10.57 11.74
N CYS A 389 20.96 -11.13 10.91
CA CYS A 389 20.76 -12.58 10.86
C CYS A 389 21.99 -13.24 10.23
N LYS A 390 22.29 -14.49 10.63
CA LYS A 390 23.40 -15.28 10.06
C LYS A 390 23.36 -15.30 8.54
N THR A 391 22.18 -15.49 7.96
CA THR A 391 21.94 -15.57 6.51
C THR A 391 22.43 -14.31 5.78
N CYS A 392 21.99 -13.12 6.20
CA CYS A 392 22.42 -11.86 5.59
C CYS A 392 23.92 -11.62 5.77
N ALA A 393 24.45 -11.92 6.95
CA ALA A 393 25.88 -11.77 7.23
C ALA A 393 26.72 -12.70 6.35
N GLU A 394 26.30 -13.95 6.17
CA GLU A 394 26.99 -14.96 5.37
C GLU A 394 26.87 -14.67 3.87
N HIS A 395 25.70 -14.24 3.38
CA HIS A 395 25.53 -13.83 1.98
C HIS A 395 26.46 -12.67 1.61
N LEU A 396 26.49 -11.60 2.41
CA LEU A 396 27.41 -10.48 2.17
C LEU A 396 28.88 -10.89 2.28
N GLN A 397 29.20 -11.80 3.20
CA GLN A 397 30.56 -12.31 3.36
C GLN A 397 31.00 -13.16 2.16
N GLN A 398 30.12 -14.02 1.64
CA GLN A 398 30.39 -14.86 0.48
C GLN A 398 30.49 -14.02 -0.80
N TRP A 399 29.62 -13.02 -0.98
CA TRP A 399 29.70 -12.07 -2.08
C TRP A 399 31.02 -11.31 -2.07
N LYS A 400 31.43 -10.76 -0.93
CA LYS A 400 32.69 -10.01 -0.81
C LYS A 400 33.92 -10.88 -1.08
N LYS A 401 33.83 -12.18 -0.77
CA LYS A 401 34.88 -13.17 -1.06
C LYS A 401 34.82 -13.71 -2.50
N LYS A 402 33.99 -13.13 -3.38
CA LYS A 402 33.77 -13.53 -4.78
C LYS A 402 33.39 -15.01 -4.96
N LYS A 403 32.73 -15.62 -3.97
CA LYS A 403 32.37 -17.05 -3.99
C LYS A 403 30.97 -17.33 -4.57
N TYR A 404 30.13 -16.32 -4.74
CA TYR A 404 28.78 -16.43 -5.29
C TYR A 404 28.33 -15.12 -5.97
N GLU A 405 27.63 -15.24 -7.10
CA GLU A 405 26.70 -14.20 -7.56
C GLU A 405 25.39 -14.33 -6.76
N ILE A 406 24.93 -13.24 -6.14
CA ILE A 406 23.62 -13.23 -5.47
C ILE A 406 22.56 -13.05 -6.56
N ARG A 407 21.90 -14.15 -6.96
CA ARG A 407 20.71 -14.09 -7.81
C ARG A 407 19.55 -13.50 -7.01
N HIS A 408 19.12 -12.30 -7.38
CA HIS A 408 17.85 -11.74 -6.92
C HIS A 408 16.68 -12.50 -7.58
N ALA A 409 15.62 -12.79 -6.82
CA ALA A 409 14.38 -13.38 -7.34
C ALA A 409 13.60 -12.44 -8.29
N ASN A 410 14.07 -11.20 -8.48
CA ASN A 410 13.54 -10.25 -9.45
C ASN A 410 14.60 -10.12 -10.55
N GLY A 411 14.30 -10.64 -11.75
CA GLY A 411 15.16 -10.67 -12.93
C GLY A 411 15.59 -9.31 -13.49
N LEU A 412 16.27 -8.52 -12.69
CA LEU A 412 17.05 -7.35 -13.12
C LEU A 412 18.52 -7.74 -13.03
N GLU A 413 19.07 -8.18 -14.15
CA GLU A 413 20.52 -8.20 -14.36
C GLU A 413 21.03 -6.76 -14.17
N ARG A 414 21.69 -6.49 -13.04
CA ARG A 414 22.61 -5.36 -12.97
C ARG A 414 23.94 -5.86 -13.49
N THR A 415 24.35 -5.27 -14.61
CA THR A 415 25.63 -5.49 -15.28
C THR A 415 26.79 -5.55 -14.28
N THR A 416 27.43 -6.71 -14.24
CA THR A 416 28.68 -6.94 -13.52
C THR A 416 29.84 -6.34 -14.32
N LYS A 417 30.15 -5.07 -14.08
CA LYS A 417 31.54 -4.60 -14.22
C LYS A 417 31.95 -3.81 -13.00
N PRO A 418 33.05 -4.18 -12.32
CA PRO A 418 33.63 -3.34 -11.28
C PRO A 418 34.17 -2.07 -11.93
N PHE A 419 33.83 -0.92 -11.35
CA PHE A 419 34.59 0.32 -11.53
C PHE A 419 36.05 0.03 -11.17
N GLN A 420 36.96 0.28 -12.12
CA GLN A 420 38.38 0.51 -11.83
C GLN A 420 38.57 1.94 -11.38
#